data_AF-A0A925MMD5-F1
#
_entry.id   AF-A0A925MMD5-F1
#
_cell.length_a   1.000
_cell.length_b   1.000
_cell.length_c   1.000
_cell.angle_alpha   90.00
_cell.angle_beta   90.00
_cell.angle_gamma   90.00
#
_symmetry.space_group_name_H-M   'P 1'
#
loop_
_entity.id
_entity.type
_entity.pdbx_description
1 polymer ?
#
loop_
_entity_poly.entity_id
_entity_poly.type
_entity_poly.pdbx_seq_one_letter_code
_entity_poly.pdbx_strand_id
1 'polypeptide(L)'
;MATGDRRNFTLCAVLVAASIFAVQNTAYPQTPTPTERVTAAFRGSGPAEHPGKSVYEKTCASCHNNPEATKSPSFDTLKQMRLQAISYALTQGKMQMQASALSAEERAAVIDYLVGREVTNDDWVAKMMCPAERSKVDLKAAATVATFGFDLKNHRQLTKAQSGLSTADFSNLELAWAIGFPKGTTMRSQPAIVGNTLFLPVADAARIFAFDIAGQPCLKWVYQSEIPLRTSASYGELPAVRSKPGRKVILVGDLGSHIHMVDAETGKGIWKQHIGVHELSLATGTPVLFKDRVYA
;
A
#
# COMPACT_ATOMS: atom_id res chain seq x y z
N MET A 1 -45.13 -44.71 -8.46
CA MET A 1 -45.07 -45.91 -7.59
C MET A 1 -43.91 -45.73 -6.64
N ALA A 2 -44.14 -46.03 -5.35
CA ALA A 2 -43.25 -45.97 -4.17
C ALA A 2 -42.75 -44.57 -3.76
N THR A 3 -43.30 -43.82 -2.78
CA THR A 3 -43.63 -43.99 -1.34
C THR A 3 -42.44 -43.92 -0.36
N GLY A 4 -42.53 -42.94 0.56
CA GLY A 4 -41.98 -42.98 1.92
C GLY A 4 -41.02 -41.83 2.26
N ASP A 5 -41.06 -41.16 3.40
CA ASP A 5 -42.07 -40.96 4.46
C ASP A 5 -41.59 -39.71 5.24
N ARG A 6 -42.53 -38.91 5.75
CA ARG A 6 -42.27 -37.72 6.58
C ARG A 6 -41.99 -38.15 8.02
N ARG A 7 -41.30 -37.32 8.80
CA ARG A 7 -41.69 -36.97 10.19
C ARG A 7 -40.87 -35.80 10.75
N ASN A 8 -41.56 -34.68 10.93
CA ASN A 8 -41.20 -33.56 11.79
C ASN A 8 -41.37 -33.99 13.25
N PHE A 9 -40.43 -33.61 14.13
CA PHE A 9 -40.63 -33.65 15.58
C PHE A 9 -40.54 -32.25 16.15
N THR A 10 -41.70 -31.74 16.55
CA THR A 10 -41.89 -30.61 17.46
C THR A 10 -41.84 -31.16 18.88
N LEU A 11 -41.04 -30.58 19.77
CA LEU A 11 -41.13 -30.87 21.21
C LEU A 11 -41.51 -29.61 21.99
N CYS A 12 -42.61 -29.74 22.72
CA CYS A 12 -43.21 -28.77 23.63
C CYS A 12 -42.33 -28.53 24.87
N ALA A 13 -42.27 -27.26 25.29
CA ALA A 13 -41.79 -26.85 26.59
C ALA A 13 -42.80 -27.21 27.69
N VAL A 14 -42.31 -27.72 28.81
CA VAL A 14 -43.06 -27.85 30.07
C VAL A 14 -42.27 -27.14 31.17
N LEU A 15 -42.83 -26.03 31.65
CA LEU A 15 -42.37 -25.27 32.81
C LEU A 15 -42.99 -25.87 34.08
N VAL A 16 -42.16 -26.27 35.04
CA VAL A 16 -42.58 -26.58 36.40
C VAL A 16 -41.85 -25.64 37.34
N ALA A 17 -42.60 -24.74 37.99
CA ALA A 17 -42.13 -23.89 39.05
C ALA A 17 -42.29 -24.63 40.39
N ALA A 18 -41.21 -24.70 41.18
CA ALA A 18 -41.24 -25.12 42.57
C ALA A 18 -40.46 -24.09 43.40
N SER A 19 -41.18 -23.47 44.33
CA SER A 19 -40.68 -22.51 45.30
C SER A 19 -40.18 -23.23 46.57
N ILE A 20 -39.68 -22.44 47.52
CA ILE A 20 -39.42 -22.70 48.95
C ILE A 20 -38.15 -23.54 49.29
N PHE A 21 -37.30 -23.26 50.29
CA PHE A 21 -37.32 -22.42 51.50
C PHE A 21 -35.92 -21.82 51.76
N ALA A 22 -35.89 -20.62 52.32
CA ALA A 22 -34.69 -20.00 52.88
C ALA A 22 -34.36 -20.63 54.25
N VAL A 23 -33.14 -21.14 54.41
CA VAL A 23 -32.55 -21.47 55.71
C VAL A 23 -31.40 -20.49 55.92
N GLN A 24 -31.54 -19.60 56.89
CA GLN A 24 -30.44 -18.76 57.36
C GLN A 24 -29.49 -19.65 58.17
N ASN A 25 -28.27 -19.82 57.69
CA ASN A 25 -27.18 -20.42 58.45
C ASN A 25 -26.13 -19.32 58.71
N THR A 26 -25.99 -18.94 59.97
CA THR A 26 -24.94 -18.03 60.45
C THR A 26 -23.59 -18.74 60.36
N ALA A 27 -22.75 -18.34 59.41
CA ALA A 27 -21.38 -18.85 59.28
C ALA A 27 -20.38 -17.89 59.96
N TYR A 28 -19.51 -18.46 60.79
CA TYR A 28 -18.32 -17.83 61.37
C TYR A 28 -17.38 -17.27 60.28
N PRO A 29 -16.56 -16.24 60.55
CA PRO A 29 -15.65 -15.68 59.56
C PRO A 29 -14.60 -16.72 59.14
N GLN A 30 -14.72 -17.21 57.92
CA GLN A 30 -13.74 -18.12 57.32
C GLN A 30 -12.55 -17.31 56.80
N THR A 31 -11.34 -17.82 57.06
CA THR A 31 -10.12 -17.32 56.44
C THR A 31 -10.18 -17.66 54.94
N PRO A 32 -9.96 -16.70 54.02
CA PRO A 32 -10.17 -16.96 52.59
C PRO A 32 -9.21 -18.03 52.10
N THR A 33 -9.75 -18.96 51.31
CA THR A 33 -8.96 -20.04 50.70
C THR A 33 -7.95 -19.47 49.70
N PRO A 34 -6.86 -20.18 49.36
CA PRO A 34 -5.86 -19.72 48.39
C PRO A 34 -6.47 -19.28 47.05
N THR A 35 -7.60 -19.87 46.65
CA THR A 35 -8.35 -19.54 45.44
C THR A 35 -9.01 -18.15 45.50
N GLU A 36 -9.42 -17.67 46.67
CA GLU A 36 -9.99 -16.32 46.85
C GLU A 36 -8.93 -15.22 46.86
N ARG A 37 -7.66 -15.56 47.13
CA ARG A 37 -6.54 -14.60 46.95
C ARG A 37 -6.23 -14.33 45.47
N VAL A 38 -6.55 -15.27 44.59
CA VAL A 38 -6.32 -15.13 43.15
C VAL A 38 -7.37 -14.23 42.50
N THR A 39 -8.60 -14.19 43.01
CA THR A 39 -9.67 -13.33 42.47
C THR A 39 -9.63 -11.89 42.97
N ALA A 40 -8.95 -11.59 44.09
CA ALA A 40 -8.75 -10.22 44.57
C ALA A 40 -7.64 -9.45 43.83
N ALA A 41 -6.76 -10.14 43.09
CA ALA A 41 -5.69 -9.53 42.29
C ALA A 41 -6.13 -9.08 40.87
N PHE A 42 -7.37 -9.37 40.46
CA PHE A 42 -7.92 -8.98 39.16
C PHE A 42 -8.96 -7.85 39.26
N ARG A 43 -8.75 -6.90 40.17
CA ARG A 43 -9.42 -5.59 40.11
C ARG A 43 -8.47 -4.57 39.51
N GLY A 44 -8.32 -4.63 38.19
CA GLY A 44 -7.55 -3.65 37.46
C GLY A 44 -7.15 -4.11 36.08
N SER A 45 -8.11 -4.20 35.17
CA SER A 45 -7.80 -4.03 33.75
C SER A 45 -9.08 -3.69 33.00
N GLY A 46 -9.23 -2.40 32.65
CA GLY A 46 -9.82 -2.09 31.35
C GLY A 46 -9.04 -2.84 30.24
N PRO A 47 -9.48 -2.81 28.98
CA PRO A 47 -8.78 -3.51 27.91
C PRO A 47 -7.28 -3.21 28.00
N ALA A 48 -6.47 -4.27 28.12
CA ALA A 48 -5.04 -4.14 28.32
C ALA A 48 -4.48 -3.19 27.25
N GLU A 49 -3.80 -2.16 27.71
CA GLU A 49 -3.29 -1.11 26.84
C GLU A 49 -2.35 -1.74 25.81
N HIS A 50 -2.57 -1.46 24.52
CA HIS A 50 -1.83 -2.10 23.44
C HIS A 50 -0.32 -1.87 23.65
N PRO A 51 0.54 -2.92 23.62
CA PRO A 51 1.95 -2.80 24.00
C PRO A 51 2.73 -1.76 23.17
N GLY A 52 2.33 -1.54 21.92
CA GLY A 52 2.90 -0.49 21.07
C GLY A 52 2.53 0.95 21.42
N LYS A 53 1.50 1.17 22.27
CA LYS A 53 1.11 2.53 22.68
C LYS A 53 2.20 3.20 23.51
N SER A 54 2.79 2.48 24.46
CA SER A 54 3.87 3.01 25.30
C SER A 54 5.12 3.35 24.47
N VAL A 55 5.44 2.50 23.47
CA VAL A 55 6.52 2.75 22.51
C VAL A 55 6.23 4.01 21.69
N TYR A 56 5.00 4.17 21.19
CA TYR A 56 4.57 5.36 20.45
C TYR A 56 4.70 6.63 21.31
N GLU A 57 4.18 6.62 22.53
CA GLU A 57 4.20 7.78 23.43
C GLU A 57 5.63 8.20 23.77
N LYS A 58 6.51 7.23 24.02
CA LYS A 58 7.91 7.49 24.40
C LYS A 58 8.77 7.97 23.23
N THR A 59 8.58 7.41 22.04
CA THR A 59 9.53 7.58 20.92
C THR A 59 8.97 8.41 19.77
N CYS A 60 7.65 8.39 19.54
CA CYS A 60 7.03 8.93 18.33
C CYS A 60 6.17 10.18 18.58
N ALA A 61 5.45 10.21 19.71
CA ALA A 61 4.40 11.18 19.98
C ALA A 61 4.88 12.64 20.01
N SER A 62 6.12 12.89 20.45
CA SER A 62 6.70 14.24 20.51
C SER A 62 6.69 14.96 19.16
N CYS A 63 6.75 14.21 18.05
CA CYS A 63 6.61 14.76 16.71
C CYS A 63 5.23 14.52 16.11
N HIS A 64 4.75 13.27 16.15
CA HIS A 64 3.55 12.85 15.40
C HIS A 64 2.22 13.31 16.02
N ASN A 65 2.23 13.82 17.27
CA ASN A 65 1.08 14.51 17.87
C ASN A 65 1.15 16.05 17.72
N ASN A 66 2.21 16.58 17.10
CA ASN A 66 2.37 18.00 16.78
C ASN A 66 2.85 18.21 15.33
N PRO A 67 2.05 17.74 14.35
CA PRO A 67 2.43 17.75 12.94
C PRO A 67 2.59 19.16 12.37
N GLU A 68 1.88 20.16 12.90
CA GLU A 68 1.94 21.56 12.45
C GLU A 68 3.34 22.16 12.66
N ALA A 69 3.95 21.87 13.82
CA ALA A 69 5.28 22.34 14.17
C ALA A 69 6.38 21.49 13.54
N THR A 70 6.23 20.16 13.54
CA THR A 70 7.31 19.24 13.15
C THR A 70 7.31 18.85 11.68
N LYS A 71 6.22 19.15 10.95
CA LYS A 71 5.99 18.71 9.56
C LYS A 71 6.01 17.18 9.40
N SER A 72 5.81 16.44 10.50
CA SER A 72 5.63 14.99 10.47
C SER A 72 4.17 14.63 10.11
N PRO A 73 3.91 13.43 9.58
CA PRO A 73 2.54 12.93 9.46
C PRO A 73 1.86 12.85 10.83
N SER A 74 0.59 13.25 10.92
CA SER A 74 -0.18 13.14 12.16
C SER A 74 -0.39 11.67 12.57
N PHE A 75 -0.66 11.41 13.85
CA PHE A 75 -1.09 10.09 14.32
C PHE A 75 -2.22 9.50 13.47
N ASP A 76 -3.26 10.28 13.18
CA ASP A 76 -4.39 9.83 12.36
C ASP A 76 -3.97 9.50 10.91
N THR A 77 -3.01 10.25 10.35
CA THR A 77 -2.43 9.93 9.04
C THR A 77 -1.69 8.60 9.11
N LEU A 78 -0.86 8.39 10.14
CA LEU A 78 -0.13 7.13 10.34
C LEU A 78 -1.08 5.94 10.39
N LYS A 79 -2.22 6.06 11.09
CA LYS A 79 -3.24 4.99 11.18
C LYS A 79 -3.88 4.62 9.84
N GLN A 80 -3.80 5.50 8.84
CA GLN A 80 -4.32 5.26 7.49
C GLN A 80 -3.29 4.65 6.55
N MET A 81 -2.01 4.64 6.94
CA MET A 81 -0.93 4.10 6.11
C MET A 81 -0.98 2.57 6.06
N ARG A 82 -0.29 2.01 5.06
CA ARG A 82 -0.04 0.56 5.00
C ARG A 82 1.04 0.14 6.00
N LEU A 83 0.91 -1.07 6.54
CA LEU A 83 1.92 -1.73 7.37
C LEU A 83 3.32 -1.66 6.74
N GLN A 84 3.44 -2.03 5.46
CA GLN A 84 4.72 -2.02 4.75
C GLN A 84 5.37 -0.63 4.71
N ALA A 85 4.58 0.43 4.55
CA ALA A 85 5.09 1.80 4.49
C ALA A 85 5.64 2.25 5.85
N ILE A 86 4.94 1.96 6.95
CA ILE A 86 5.43 2.26 8.31
C ILE A 86 6.65 1.39 8.64
N SER A 87 6.61 0.10 8.32
CA SER A 87 7.72 -0.83 8.54
C SER A 87 8.99 -0.38 7.83
N TYR A 88 8.90 0.01 6.55
CA TYR A 88 10.01 0.58 5.81
C TYR A 88 10.51 1.86 6.47
N ALA A 89 9.61 2.80 6.82
CA ALA A 89 9.98 4.07 7.42
C ALA A 89 10.83 3.91 8.69
N LEU A 90 10.50 2.93 9.53
CA LEU A 90 11.19 2.66 10.80
C LEU A 90 12.49 1.85 10.66
N THR A 91 12.66 1.07 9.59
CA THR A 91 13.81 0.15 9.46
C THR A 91 14.86 0.62 8.46
N GLN A 92 14.43 1.25 7.37
CA GLN A 92 15.27 1.63 6.22
C GLN A 92 14.98 3.04 5.70
N GLY A 93 13.93 3.68 6.20
CA GLY A 93 13.47 4.98 5.74
C GLY A 93 13.83 6.13 6.68
N LYS A 94 13.11 7.24 6.50
CA LYS A 94 13.40 8.51 7.18
C LYS A 94 13.34 8.45 8.71
N MET A 95 12.63 7.47 9.29
CA MET A 95 12.47 7.31 10.73
C MET A 95 13.43 6.27 11.32
N GLN A 96 14.37 5.74 10.52
CA GLN A 96 15.34 4.74 10.98
C GLN A 96 16.15 5.23 12.18
N MET A 97 16.63 6.48 12.16
CA MET A 97 17.40 7.05 13.27
C MET A 97 16.57 7.21 14.54
N GLN A 98 15.31 7.64 14.40
CA GLN A 98 14.36 7.80 15.50
C GLN A 98 13.98 6.43 16.10
N ALA A 99 13.95 5.39 15.27
CA ALA A 99 13.65 4.01 15.67
C ALA A 99 14.91 3.18 16.01
N SER A 100 16.11 3.77 15.97
CA SER A 100 17.38 3.03 16.07
C SER A 100 17.57 2.35 17.43
N ALA A 101 17.04 2.95 18.50
CA ALA A 101 17.09 2.40 19.85
C ALA A 101 16.00 1.36 20.14
N LEU A 102 15.04 1.17 19.22
CA LEU A 102 13.96 0.18 19.39
C LEU A 102 14.46 -1.23 19.02
N SER A 103 14.05 -2.21 19.80
CA SER A 103 14.14 -3.63 19.45
C SER A 103 13.24 -3.98 18.26
N ALA A 104 13.41 -5.18 17.70
CA ALA A 104 12.52 -5.67 16.63
C ALA A 104 11.09 -5.83 17.14
N GLU A 105 10.94 -6.27 18.39
CA GLU A 105 9.68 -6.47 19.09
C GLU A 105 8.97 -5.14 19.35
N GLU A 106 9.69 -4.11 19.82
CA GLU A 106 9.13 -2.76 20.00
C GLU A 106 8.71 -2.13 18.68
N ARG A 107 9.51 -2.30 17.61
CA ARG A 107 9.14 -1.86 16.26
C ARG A 107 7.86 -2.55 15.78
N ALA A 108 7.77 -3.87 15.95
CA ALA A 108 6.58 -4.63 15.58
C ALA A 108 5.36 -4.17 16.40
N ALA A 109 5.53 -3.94 17.70
CA ALA A 109 4.46 -3.48 18.59
C ALA A 109 3.93 -2.10 18.20
N VAL A 110 4.80 -1.12 17.89
CA VAL A 110 4.34 0.23 17.50
C VAL A 110 3.67 0.23 16.13
N ILE A 111 4.14 -0.60 15.18
CA ILE A 111 3.47 -0.78 13.89
C ILE A 111 2.06 -1.36 14.10
N ASP A 112 1.96 -2.42 14.91
CA ASP A 112 0.69 -3.06 15.26
C ASP A 112 -0.28 -2.08 15.95
N TYR A 113 0.24 -1.22 16.83
CA TYR A 113 -0.56 -0.17 17.46
C TYR A 113 -1.12 0.86 16.45
N LEU A 114 -0.31 1.26 15.48
CA LEU A 114 -0.69 2.28 14.50
C LEU A 114 -1.69 1.73 13.49
N VAL A 115 -1.40 0.58 12.88
CA VAL A 115 -2.13 0.10 11.69
C VAL A 115 -2.65 -1.34 11.80
N GLY A 116 -2.42 -2.00 12.94
CA GLY A 116 -2.70 -3.41 13.14
C GLY A 116 -1.75 -4.34 12.38
N ARG A 117 -1.92 -5.65 12.54
CA ARG A 117 -1.20 -6.69 11.78
C ARG A 117 -1.82 -7.02 10.44
N GLU A 118 -3.01 -6.49 10.14
CA GLU A 118 -3.71 -6.80 8.90
C GLU A 118 -3.00 -6.19 7.70
N VAL A 119 -2.51 -7.06 6.83
CA VAL A 119 -2.06 -6.69 5.49
C VAL A 119 -3.26 -6.11 4.75
N THR A 120 -3.06 -4.97 4.08
CA THR A 120 -4.14 -4.33 3.33
C THR A 120 -4.66 -5.27 2.25
N ASN A 121 -5.98 -5.51 2.22
CA ASN A 121 -6.60 -6.33 1.19
C ASN A 121 -6.41 -5.68 -0.18
N ASP A 122 -5.76 -6.40 -1.09
CA ASP A 122 -5.48 -5.99 -2.46
C ASP A 122 -6.21 -6.83 -3.52
N ASP A 123 -7.27 -7.55 -3.16
CA ASP A 123 -8.07 -8.38 -4.08
C ASP A 123 -8.68 -7.55 -5.22
N TRP A 124 -8.82 -6.24 -5.04
CA TRP A 124 -9.23 -5.31 -6.08
C TRP A 124 -8.30 -5.36 -7.30
N VAL A 125 -7.01 -5.65 -7.10
CA VAL A 125 -6.03 -5.75 -8.20
C VAL A 125 -6.42 -6.86 -9.16
N ALA A 126 -6.69 -8.06 -8.64
CA ALA A 126 -7.12 -9.19 -9.45
C ALA A 126 -8.46 -8.92 -10.15
N LYS A 127 -9.40 -8.26 -9.47
CA LYS A 127 -10.72 -7.87 -10.01
C LYS A 127 -10.62 -6.79 -11.10
N MET A 128 -9.57 -5.98 -11.08
CA MET A 128 -9.35 -4.89 -12.04
C MET A 128 -8.50 -5.33 -13.24
N MET A 129 -8.02 -6.59 -13.28
CA MET A 129 -7.30 -7.10 -14.44
C MET A 129 -8.13 -6.98 -15.72
N CYS A 130 -7.48 -6.58 -16.80
CA CYS A 130 -8.13 -6.44 -18.09
C CYS A 130 -8.65 -7.78 -18.60
N PRO A 131 -9.78 -7.77 -19.33
CA PRO A 131 -10.19 -8.93 -20.11
C PRO A 131 -9.11 -9.26 -21.17
N ALA A 132 -9.10 -10.50 -21.65
CA ALA A 132 -8.03 -11.05 -22.48
C ALA A 132 -7.71 -10.17 -23.70
N GLU A 133 -8.73 -9.59 -24.32
CA GLU A 133 -8.65 -8.74 -25.52
C GLU A 133 -7.91 -7.42 -25.26
N ARG A 134 -7.97 -6.90 -24.03
CA ARG A 134 -7.32 -5.63 -23.61
C ARG A 134 -6.06 -5.84 -22.76
N SER A 135 -5.75 -7.09 -22.40
CA SER A 135 -4.62 -7.45 -21.54
C SER A 135 -3.24 -7.20 -22.17
N LYS A 136 -3.17 -7.16 -23.51
CA LYS A 136 -1.91 -6.92 -24.22
C LYS A 136 -1.52 -5.45 -24.18
N VAL A 137 -0.27 -5.19 -23.85
CA VAL A 137 0.33 -3.86 -23.94
C VAL A 137 0.64 -3.56 -25.41
N ASP A 138 0.16 -2.42 -25.93
CA ASP A 138 0.53 -1.91 -27.25
C ASP A 138 1.40 -0.66 -27.07
N LEU A 139 2.65 -0.77 -27.51
CA LEU A 139 3.66 0.29 -27.44
C LEU A 139 4.07 0.79 -28.82
N LYS A 140 3.25 0.60 -29.86
CA LYS A 140 3.57 1.07 -31.22
C LYS A 140 3.46 2.58 -31.36
N ALA A 141 2.58 3.21 -30.59
CA ALA A 141 2.43 4.66 -30.56
C ALA A 141 3.64 5.32 -29.89
N ALA A 142 3.93 6.56 -30.28
CA ALA A 142 4.89 7.38 -29.55
C ALA A 142 4.41 7.63 -28.11
N ALA A 143 5.35 7.77 -27.19
CA ALA A 143 5.05 8.15 -25.82
C ALA A 143 4.55 9.60 -25.75
N THR A 144 3.35 9.81 -25.21
CA THR A 144 2.83 11.15 -24.88
C THR A 144 3.54 11.71 -23.64
N VAL A 145 3.87 10.81 -22.70
CA VAL A 145 4.63 11.12 -21.49
C VAL A 145 5.71 10.07 -21.33
N ALA A 146 6.93 10.39 -21.75
CA ALA A 146 8.08 9.48 -21.68
C ALA A 146 8.85 9.59 -20.35
N THR A 147 8.89 10.76 -19.72
CA THR A 147 9.62 10.95 -18.45
C THR A 147 8.99 12.07 -17.63
N PHE A 148 9.56 12.36 -16.46
CA PHE A 148 9.20 13.54 -15.69
C PHE A 148 9.43 14.79 -16.55
N GLY A 149 8.39 15.61 -16.74
CA GLY A 149 8.45 16.68 -17.75
C GLY A 149 8.32 16.17 -19.18
N PHE A 150 7.44 15.17 -19.41
CA PHE A 150 6.91 14.59 -20.65
C PHE A 150 7.91 14.06 -21.69
N ASP A 151 9.06 14.70 -21.87
CA ASP A 151 10.12 14.35 -22.80
C ASP A 151 11.51 14.66 -22.22
N LEU A 152 12.57 14.36 -22.98
CA LEU A 152 13.96 14.60 -22.55
C LEU A 152 14.32 16.09 -22.41
N LYS A 153 13.45 17.01 -22.86
CA LYS A 153 13.61 18.46 -22.73
C LYS A 153 12.85 19.03 -21.53
N ASN A 154 12.19 18.18 -20.73
CA ASN A 154 11.39 18.57 -19.58
C ASN A 154 10.20 19.49 -19.92
N HIS A 155 9.62 19.38 -21.13
CA HIS A 155 8.42 20.13 -21.45
C HIS A 155 7.23 19.70 -20.58
N ARG A 156 6.42 20.65 -20.12
CA ARG A 156 5.23 20.38 -19.29
C ARG A 156 3.94 20.81 -19.97
N GLN A 157 3.98 20.85 -21.30
CA GLN A 157 2.87 21.22 -22.15
C GLN A 157 2.70 20.17 -23.25
N LEU A 158 1.45 19.94 -23.63
CA LEU A 158 1.09 19.15 -24.80
C LEU A 158 0.49 20.08 -25.84
N THR A 159 0.87 19.88 -27.10
CA THR A 159 0.20 20.54 -28.22
C THR A 159 -1.22 20.01 -28.40
N LYS A 160 -2.10 20.76 -29.09
CA LYS A 160 -3.45 20.29 -29.45
C LYS A 160 -3.42 18.93 -30.17
N ALA A 161 -2.42 18.69 -31.02
CA ALA A 161 -2.26 17.42 -31.72
C ALA A 161 -1.93 16.25 -30.77
N GLN A 162 -1.18 16.50 -29.69
CA GLN A 162 -0.80 15.49 -28.71
C GLN A 162 -1.89 15.23 -27.67
N SER A 163 -2.58 16.28 -27.19
CA SER A 163 -3.64 16.16 -26.19
C SER A 163 -5.00 15.83 -26.78
N GLY A 164 -5.24 16.17 -28.05
CA GLY A 164 -6.56 16.18 -28.65
C GLY A 164 -7.47 17.31 -28.14
N LEU A 165 -6.94 18.21 -27.30
CA LEU A 165 -7.71 19.23 -26.59
C LEU A 165 -7.30 20.66 -26.99
N SER A 166 -8.29 21.54 -27.02
CA SER A 166 -8.15 22.98 -27.11
C SER A 166 -8.76 23.67 -25.89
N THR A 167 -8.45 24.94 -25.66
CA THR A 167 -8.99 25.70 -24.52
C THR A 167 -10.53 25.73 -24.49
N ALA A 168 -11.18 25.71 -25.65
CA ALA A 168 -12.64 25.72 -25.73
C ALA A 168 -13.28 24.42 -25.20
N ASP A 169 -12.53 23.31 -25.18
CA ASP A 169 -13.05 22.03 -24.70
C ASP A 169 -13.14 21.98 -23.17
N PHE A 170 -12.42 22.87 -22.46
CA PHE A 170 -12.29 22.83 -21.00
C PHE A 170 -13.62 23.06 -20.27
N SER A 171 -14.54 23.83 -20.86
CA SER A 171 -15.88 24.04 -20.28
C SER A 171 -16.77 22.81 -20.32
N ASN A 172 -16.41 21.81 -21.13
CA ASN A 172 -17.21 20.61 -21.37
C ASN A 172 -16.55 19.35 -20.79
N LEU A 173 -15.45 19.49 -20.04
CA LEU A 173 -14.76 18.35 -19.44
C LEU A 173 -15.60 17.75 -18.31
N GLU A 174 -15.72 16.44 -18.35
CA GLU A 174 -16.34 15.63 -17.31
C GLU A 174 -15.36 14.57 -16.79
N LEU A 175 -15.65 14.04 -15.60
CA LEU A 175 -14.84 12.98 -15.01
C LEU A 175 -15.04 11.68 -15.81
N ALA A 176 -14.02 11.27 -16.56
CA ALA A 176 -14.06 10.00 -17.30
C ALA A 176 -13.97 8.78 -16.36
N TRP A 177 -13.11 8.83 -15.34
CA TRP A 177 -12.93 7.76 -14.37
C TRP A 177 -12.12 8.23 -13.15
N ALA A 178 -12.23 7.49 -12.05
CA ALA A 178 -11.40 7.65 -10.86
C ALA A 178 -10.99 6.26 -10.32
N ILE A 179 -9.76 6.13 -9.83
CA ILE A 179 -9.22 4.90 -9.26
C ILE A 179 -8.71 5.20 -7.86
N GLY A 180 -9.19 4.45 -6.87
CA GLY A 180 -8.70 4.52 -5.49
C GLY A 180 -7.70 3.41 -5.20
N PHE A 181 -6.62 3.76 -4.51
CA PHE A 181 -5.68 2.80 -3.94
C PHE A 181 -5.97 2.69 -2.43
N PRO A 182 -6.55 1.59 -1.93
CA PRO A 182 -6.91 1.47 -0.51
C PRO A 182 -5.72 1.73 0.40
N LYS A 183 -5.86 2.53 1.47
CA LYS A 183 -4.72 2.92 2.35
C LYS A 183 -3.52 3.55 1.60
N GLY A 184 -3.75 4.10 0.40
CA GLY A 184 -2.81 4.96 -0.31
C GLY A 184 -2.94 6.37 0.23
N THR A 185 -2.03 6.74 1.12
CA THR A 185 -1.94 8.07 1.74
C THR A 185 -1.06 9.02 0.92
N THR A 186 -0.28 8.49 -0.02
CA THR A 186 0.56 9.28 -0.93
C THR A 186 0.35 8.89 -2.39
N MET A 187 0.20 9.89 -3.26
CA MET A 187 0.16 9.74 -4.72
C MET A 187 1.17 10.71 -5.34
N ARG A 188 2.45 10.32 -5.29
CA ARG A 188 3.57 11.22 -5.63
C ARG A 188 4.01 11.13 -7.10
N SER A 189 3.86 9.95 -7.70
CA SER A 189 4.51 9.63 -8.97
C SER A 189 3.71 10.13 -10.16
N GLN A 190 4.40 10.77 -11.12
CA GLN A 190 3.85 10.98 -12.46
C GLN A 190 3.91 9.65 -13.22
N PRO A 191 2.88 9.30 -14.01
CA PRO A 191 2.96 8.13 -14.87
C PRO A 191 3.82 8.38 -16.12
N ALA A 192 4.25 7.30 -16.75
CA ALA A 192 4.61 7.29 -18.17
C ALA A 192 3.40 6.84 -18.99
N ILE A 193 3.17 7.43 -20.17
CA ILE A 193 2.00 7.17 -21.01
C ILE A 193 2.45 6.91 -22.45
N VAL A 194 2.11 5.72 -22.96
CA VAL A 194 2.41 5.28 -24.33
C VAL A 194 1.14 4.73 -24.96
N GLY A 195 0.64 5.41 -25.99
CA GLY A 195 -0.65 5.09 -26.59
C GLY A 195 -1.77 5.08 -25.53
N ASN A 196 -2.40 3.92 -25.36
CA ASN A 196 -3.46 3.70 -24.37
C ASN A 196 -2.97 3.06 -23.07
N THR A 197 -1.66 2.95 -22.85
CA THR A 197 -1.10 2.32 -21.65
C THR A 197 -0.49 3.37 -20.73
N LEU A 198 -0.94 3.37 -19.47
CA LEU A 198 -0.47 4.26 -18.40
C LEU A 198 0.29 3.44 -17.36
N PHE A 199 1.56 3.77 -17.13
CA PHE A 199 2.43 3.11 -16.15
C PHE A 199 2.58 3.98 -14.92
N LEU A 200 1.99 3.56 -13.80
CA LEU A 200 1.95 4.34 -12.57
C LEU A 200 2.61 3.61 -11.40
N PRO A 201 3.77 4.10 -10.92
CA PRO A 201 4.31 3.69 -9.63
C PRO A 201 3.43 4.21 -8.49
N VAL A 202 3.14 3.37 -7.51
CA VAL A 202 2.42 3.73 -6.28
C VAL A 202 3.28 3.28 -5.11
N ALA A 203 3.91 4.25 -4.45
CA ALA A 203 4.88 4.02 -3.38
C ALA A 203 4.28 3.19 -2.25
N ASP A 204 3.11 3.58 -1.75
CA ASP A 204 2.47 2.94 -0.60
C ASP A 204 2.15 1.46 -0.89
N ALA A 205 1.80 1.11 -2.13
CA ALA A 205 1.56 -0.27 -2.55
C ALA A 205 2.84 -1.02 -2.98
N ALA A 206 3.98 -0.33 -3.04
CA ALA A 206 5.25 -0.82 -3.59
C ALA A 206 5.09 -1.49 -4.97
N ARG A 207 4.24 -0.91 -5.83
CA ARG A 207 3.87 -1.49 -7.13
C ARG A 207 3.96 -0.49 -8.27
N ILE A 208 4.23 -0.99 -9.48
CA ILE A 208 3.91 -0.29 -10.74
C ILE A 208 2.67 -0.97 -11.31
N PHE A 209 1.68 -0.17 -11.66
CA PHE A 209 0.48 -0.62 -12.34
C PHE A 209 0.52 -0.17 -13.79
N ALA A 210 0.32 -1.10 -14.73
CA ALA A 210 0.10 -0.78 -16.13
C ALA A 210 -1.40 -0.83 -16.42
N PHE A 211 -2.01 0.33 -16.63
CA PHE A 211 -3.42 0.46 -16.96
C PHE A 211 -3.63 0.54 -18.47
N ASP A 212 -4.63 -0.17 -18.99
CA ASP A 212 -5.29 0.22 -20.23
C ASP A 212 -6.26 1.37 -19.95
N ILE A 213 -6.13 2.48 -20.68
CA ILE A 213 -6.96 3.68 -20.53
C ILE A 213 -7.75 4.03 -21.80
N ALA A 214 -7.93 3.06 -22.72
CA ALA A 214 -8.76 3.28 -23.93
C ALA A 214 -10.27 3.37 -23.64
N GLY A 215 -10.69 3.00 -22.43
CA GLY A 215 -12.06 3.06 -21.94
C GLY A 215 -12.04 3.03 -20.41
N GLN A 216 -12.99 2.33 -19.77
CA GLN A 216 -12.92 2.09 -18.33
C GLN A 216 -11.56 1.45 -17.98
N PRO A 217 -10.79 2.04 -17.05
CA PRO A 217 -9.45 1.55 -16.77
C PRO A 217 -9.45 0.12 -16.25
N CYS A 218 -8.49 -0.66 -16.73
CA CYS A 218 -8.20 -2.01 -16.24
C CYS A 218 -6.69 -2.28 -16.26
N LEU A 219 -6.23 -3.27 -15.50
CA LEU A 219 -4.81 -3.58 -15.34
C LEU A 219 -4.34 -4.60 -16.38
N LYS A 220 -3.31 -4.26 -17.14
CA LYS A 220 -2.61 -5.17 -18.06
C LYS A 220 -1.63 -6.06 -17.31
N TRP A 221 -0.84 -5.45 -16.41
CA TRP A 221 0.08 -6.15 -15.52
C TRP A 221 0.39 -5.30 -14.27
N VAL A 222 0.95 -5.96 -13.26
CA VAL A 222 1.43 -5.32 -12.03
C VAL A 222 2.85 -5.81 -11.73
N TYR A 223 3.77 -4.86 -11.49
CA TYR A 223 5.11 -5.15 -10.98
C TYR A 223 5.13 -4.87 -9.48
N GLN A 224 5.56 -5.84 -8.67
CA GLN A 224 5.74 -5.69 -7.22
C GLN A 224 7.22 -5.49 -6.91
N SER A 225 7.50 -4.52 -6.03
CA SER A 225 8.81 -4.33 -5.39
C SER A 225 8.73 -4.65 -3.90
N GLU A 226 9.86 -5.00 -3.31
CA GLU A 226 10.05 -5.17 -1.86
C GLU A 226 10.10 -3.80 -1.16
N ILE A 227 10.64 -2.80 -1.86
CA ILE A 227 10.84 -1.44 -1.36
C ILE A 227 9.85 -0.51 -2.08
N PRO A 228 9.19 0.42 -1.35
CA PRO A 228 8.30 1.40 -1.96
C PRO A 228 8.93 2.15 -3.13
N LEU A 229 8.24 2.16 -4.27
CA LEU A 229 8.69 2.82 -5.50
C LEU A 229 8.37 4.31 -5.42
N ARG A 230 9.39 5.17 -5.41
CA ARG A 230 9.27 6.57 -5.01
C ARG A 230 9.14 7.53 -6.18
N THR A 231 9.95 7.36 -7.22
CA THR A 231 10.06 8.34 -8.30
C THR A 231 8.85 8.25 -9.23
N SER A 232 8.75 9.18 -10.18
CA SER A 232 7.87 8.97 -11.34
C SER A 232 8.38 7.80 -12.17
N ALA A 233 7.55 7.30 -13.08
CA ALA A 233 8.00 6.37 -14.11
C ALA A 233 8.62 7.14 -15.28
N SER A 234 9.64 6.56 -15.90
CA SER A 234 10.03 6.90 -17.26
C SER A 234 9.92 5.69 -18.17
N TYR A 235 9.57 5.95 -19.42
CA TYR A 235 9.57 5.03 -20.53
C TYR A 235 10.82 5.28 -21.40
N GLY A 236 11.42 4.22 -21.90
CA GLY A 236 12.50 4.31 -22.87
C GLY A 236 12.61 3.07 -23.74
N GLU A 237 13.35 3.20 -24.83
CA GLU A 237 13.62 2.10 -25.76
C GLU A 237 15.12 1.79 -25.78
N LEU A 238 15.48 0.60 -25.32
CA LEU A 238 16.82 0.07 -25.47
C LEU A 238 17.03 -0.38 -26.92
N PRO A 239 18.16 0.00 -27.54
CA PRO A 239 18.46 -0.43 -28.90
C PRO A 239 18.65 -1.95 -28.94
N ALA A 240 18.38 -2.54 -30.11
CA ALA A 240 18.79 -3.91 -30.37
C ALA A 240 20.31 -4.01 -30.32
N VAL A 241 20.82 -5.05 -29.67
CA VAL A 241 22.24 -5.41 -29.66
C VAL A 241 22.38 -6.79 -30.30
N ARG A 242 23.57 -7.16 -30.81
CA ARG A 242 23.77 -8.35 -31.67
C ARG A 242 23.05 -9.63 -31.22
N SER A 243 22.92 -9.86 -29.91
CA SER A 243 22.31 -11.06 -29.33
C SER A 243 20.90 -10.85 -28.75
N LYS A 244 20.34 -9.63 -28.77
CA LYS A 244 19.04 -9.32 -28.14
C LYS A 244 18.24 -8.29 -28.93
N PRO A 245 16.93 -8.51 -29.15
CA PRO A 245 16.07 -7.49 -29.77
C PRO A 245 16.03 -6.23 -28.89
N GLY A 246 15.71 -5.10 -29.52
CA GLY A 246 15.43 -3.86 -28.81
C GLY A 246 14.27 -4.07 -27.83
N ARG A 247 14.26 -3.31 -26.74
CA ARG A 247 13.32 -3.52 -25.65
C ARG A 247 12.79 -2.22 -25.11
N LYS A 248 11.47 -2.18 -24.91
CA LYS A 248 10.78 -1.05 -24.31
C LYS A 248 10.69 -1.28 -22.81
N VAL A 249 11.08 -0.27 -22.04
CA VAL A 249 11.29 -0.42 -20.59
C VAL A 249 10.65 0.71 -19.82
N ILE A 250 10.25 0.39 -18.59
CA ILE A 250 9.89 1.34 -17.55
C ILE A 250 11.02 1.40 -16.53
N LEU A 251 11.44 2.61 -16.17
CA LEU A 251 12.40 2.86 -15.10
C LEU A 251 11.73 3.58 -13.94
N VAL A 252 12.09 3.18 -12.72
CA VAL A 252 11.62 3.82 -11.49
C VAL A 252 12.67 3.66 -10.39
N GLY A 253 12.84 4.68 -9.56
CA GLY A 253 13.65 4.64 -8.35
C GLY A 253 12.81 4.32 -7.12
N ASP A 254 13.34 3.49 -6.23
CA ASP A 254 12.73 3.14 -4.95
C ASP A 254 13.24 4.02 -3.79
N LEU A 255 12.64 3.88 -2.61
CA LEU A 255 13.08 4.60 -1.41
C LEU A 255 14.47 4.18 -0.91
N GLY A 256 14.97 3.01 -1.31
CA GLY A 256 16.27 2.45 -0.91
C GLY A 256 17.38 2.77 -1.91
N SER A 257 17.18 3.77 -2.77
CA SER A 257 18.13 4.17 -3.82
C SER A 257 18.47 3.05 -4.82
N HIS A 258 17.53 2.15 -5.10
CA HIS A 258 17.62 1.26 -6.25
C HIS A 258 16.87 1.85 -7.43
N ILE A 259 17.47 1.75 -8.61
CA ILE A 259 16.77 1.91 -9.87
C ILE A 259 16.32 0.53 -10.34
N HIS A 260 15.06 0.44 -10.71
CA HIS A 260 14.45 -0.75 -11.30
C HIS A 260 14.28 -0.51 -12.78
N MET A 261 14.66 -1.49 -13.59
CA MET A 261 14.26 -1.58 -14.99
C MET A 261 13.26 -2.72 -15.15
N VAL A 262 12.10 -2.40 -15.69
CA VAL A 262 10.98 -3.30 -15.90
C VAL A 262 10.66 -3.35 -17.39
N ASP A 263 10.40 -4.53 -17.92
CA ASP A 263 9.94 -4.72 -19.28
C ASP A 263 8.53 -4.10 -19.43
N ALA A 264 8.37 -3.12 -20.32
CA ALA A 264 7.13 -2.35 -20.41
C ALA A 264 5.95 -3.18 -20.94
N GLU A 265 6.21 -4.23 -21.72
CA GLU A 265 5.18 -5.09 -22.29
C GLU A 265 4.68 -6.13 -21.29
N THR A 266 5.59 -6.70 -20.49
CA THR A 266 5.29 -7.85 -19.64
C THR A 266 5.25 -7.55 -18.15
N GLY A 267 5.74 -6.38 -17.72
CA GLY A 267 5.88 -6.04 -16.31
C GLY A 267 6.97 -6.82 -15.58
N LYS A 268 7.79 -7.60 -16.30
CA LYS A 268 8.87 -8.39 -15.68
C LYS A 268 10.06 -7.52 -15.35
N GLY A 269 10.60 -7.66 -14.13
CA GLY A 269 11.87 -7.04 -13.76
C GLY A 269 13.01 -7.53 -14.66
N ILE A 270 13.80 -6.61 -15.18
CA ILE A 270 14.99 -6.88 -16.00
C ILE A 270 16.24 -6.80 -15.14
N TRP A 271 16.39 -5.71 -14.37
CA TRP A 271 17.44 -5.55 -13.37
C TRP A 271 17.03 -4.57 -12.28
N LYS A 272 17.77 -4.63 -11.17
CA LYS A 272 17.70 -3.70 -10.03
C LYS A 272 19.14 -3.29 -9.67
N GLN A 273 19.43 -1.99 -9.57
CA GLN A 273 20.78 -1.48 -9.28
C GLN A 273 20.73 -0.42 -8.18
N HIS A 274 21.52 -0.61 -7.13
CA HIS A 274 21.71 0.42 -6.09
C HIS A 274 22.61 1.55 -6.62
N ILE A 275 22.19 2.80 -6.41
CA ILE A 275 22.88 4.02 -6.84
C ILE A 275 23.22 4.97 -5.68
N GLY A 276 22.91 4.59 -4.43
CA GLY A 276 23.18 5.42 -3.26
C GLY A 276 24.68 5.60 -3.02
N VAL A 277 25.07 6.79 -2.53
CA VAL A 277 26.45 7.15 -2.18
C VAL A 277 26.75 6.82 -0.70
N HIS A 278 25.71 6.80 0.13
CA HIS A 278 25.76 6.44 1.55
C HIS A 278 24.40 5.87 2.00
N GLU A 279 24.31 5.33 3.22
CA GLU A 279 23.13 4.59 3.72
C GLU A 279 21.82 5.40 3.77
N LEU A 280 21.93 6.72 3.88
CA LEU A 280 20.78 7.65 3.89
C LEU A 280 20.47 8.23 2.49
N SER A 281 21.12 7.74 1.44
CA SER A 281 20.85 8.17 0.07
C SER A 281 19.40 7.85 -0.30
N LEU A 282 18.78 8.76 -1.06
CA LEU A 282 17.42 8.61 -1.53
C LEU A 282 17.32 9.00 -3.00
N ALA A 283 16.91 8.08 -3.87
CA ALA A 283 16.61 8.39 -5.26
C ALA A 283 15.40 9.33 -5.31
N THR A 284 15.60 10.57 -5.77
CA THR A 284 14.53 11.57 -5.91
C THR A 284 14.27 11.98 -7.35
N GLY A 285 15.31 11.95 -8.18
CA GLY A 285 15.21 12.15 -9.63
C GLY A 285 14.53 10.95 -10.30
N THR A 286 13.68 11.22 -11.28
CA THR A 286 13.15 10.14 -12.13
C THR A 286 14.27 9.67 -13.05
N PRO A 287 14.63 8.36 -13.05
CA PRO A 287 15.70 7.85 -13.91
C PRO A 287 15.33 8.07 -15.38
N VAL A 288 16.30 8.41 -16.21
CA VAL A 288 16.11 8.65 -17.64
C VAL A 288 16.97 7.71 -18.45
N LEU A 289 16.37 6.99 -19.40
CA LEU A 289 17.12 6.28 -20.42
C LEU A 289 17.49 7.23 -21.56
N PHE A 290 18.77 7.35 -21.86
CA PHE A 290 19.25 7.99 -23.07
C PHE A 290 20.16 7.03 -23.83
N LYS A 291 19.70 6.62 -25.02
CA LYS A 291 20.30 5.54 -25.81
C LYS A 291 20.35 4.24 -25.01
N ASP A 292 21.54 3.80 -24.61
CA ASP A 292 21.82 2.58 -23.87
C ASP A 292 22.19 2.83 -22.41
N ARG A 293 22.12 4.08 -21.93
CA ARG A 293 22.54 4.47 -20.59
C ARG A 293 21.41 5.06 -19.77
N VAL A 294 21.29 4.58 -18.53
CA VAL A 294 20.39 5.14 -17.52
C VAL A 294 21.13 6.22 -16.72
N TYR A 295 20.48 7.36 -16.55
CA TYR A 295 20.92 8.49 -15.72
C TYR A 295 19.95 8.62 -14.55
N ALA A 296 20.46 8.60 -13.31
CA ALA A 296 19.66 8.58 -12.10
C ALA A 296 20.41 9.21 -10.92
#